data_AF-A0A399QRN1-F1
#
_entry.id   AF-A0A399QRN1-F1
#
_cell.length_a   1.000
_cell.length_b   1.000
_cell.length_c   1.000
_cell.angle_alpha   90.00
_cell.angle_beta   90.00
_cell.angle_gamma   90.00
#
_symmetry.space_group_name_H-M   'P 1'
#
loop_
_entity.id
_entity.type
_entity.pdbx_description
1 polymer ?
#
loop_
_entity_poly.entity_id
_entity_poly.type
_entity_poly.pdbx_seq_one_letter_code
_entity_poly.pdbx_strand_id
1 'polypeptide(L)'
;MEIYSARVVVGSNLCRCDVIYHDDEYWLVAEWLDTPSEGWSSPARLVGLRGVDHKILQGNDPRIVVSYSLPTFLFDTQTPLPQEHEYEVWDLPPIRIRDKRGMS
;
A
#
# COMPACT_ATOMS: atom_id res chain seq x y z
N MET A 1 3.96 -4.97 13.50
CA MET A 1 4.01 -4.09 12.32
C MET A 1 2.82 -3.15 12.44
N GLU A 2 3.06 -1.85 12.29
CA GLU A 2 1.98 -0.86 12.31
C GLU A 2 1.40 -0.69 10.91
N ILE A 3 0.08 -0.51 10.84
CA ILE A 3 -0.63 -0.16 9.62
C ILE A 3 -1.12 1.28 9.77
N TYR A 4 -0.81 2.11 8.79
CA TYR A 4 -1.34 3.47 8.69
C TYR A 4 -2.30 3.57 7.51
N SER A 5 -2.99 4.70 7.40
CA SER A 5 -3.79 5.03 6.23
C SER A 5 -3.13 6.12 5.39
N ALA A 6 -3.30 6.01 4.07
CA ALA A 6 -2.94 7.02 3.10
C ALA A 6 -4.15 7.50 2.30
N ARG A 7 -4.08 8.77 1.86
CA ARG A 7 -4.86 9.28 0.73
C ARG A 7 -3.96 9.35 -0.48
N VAL A 8 -4.42 8.72 -1.57
CA VAL A 8 -3.64 8.55 -2.79
C VAL A 8 -4.53 8.86 -3.99
N VAL A 9 -4.02 9.62 -4.94
CA VAL A 9 -4.68 9.74 -6.25
C VAL A 9 -4.17 8.61 -7.14
N VAL A 10 -5.07 7.78 -7.65
CA VAL A 10 -4.77 6.68 -8.57
C VAL A 10 -5.51 6.94 -9.88
N GLY A 11 -4.77 7.30 -10.92
CA GLY A 11 -5.34 7.85 -12.16
C GLY A 11 -6.15 9.13 -11.86
N SER A 12 -7.47 9.07 -12.02
CA SER A 12 -8.38 10.19 -11.72
C SER A 12 -9.13 10.05 -10.40
N ASN A 13 -8.87 8.99 -9.61
CA ASN A 13 -9.64 8.67 -8.42
C ASN A 13 -8.85 8.95 -7.13
N LEU A 14 -9.49 9.61 -6.16
CA LEU A 14 -8.94 9.73 -4.81
C LEU A 14 -9.31 8.50 -3.99
N CYS A 15 -8.32 7.68 -3.67
CA CYS A 15 -8.45 6.42 -2.96
C CYS A 15 -7.95 6.54 -1.52
N ARG A 16 -8.42 5.63 -0.66
CA ARG A 16 -7.80 5.33 0.63
C ARG A 16 -7.02 4.02 0.48
N CYS A 17 -5.78 4.01 0.95
CA CYS A 17 -4.95 2.81 0.97
C CYS A 17 -4.41 2.58 2.38
N ASP A 18 -4.16 1.32 2.71
CA ASP A 18 -3.35 1.00 3.88
C ASP A 18 -1.86 1.18 3.53
N VAL A 19 -1.07 1.51 4.54
CA VAL A 19 0.38 1.66 4.44
C VAL A 19 1.02 0.81 5.52
N ILE A 20 2.06 0.08 5.17
CA ILE A 20 2.94 -0.57 6.14
C ILE A 20 4.30 0.13 6.17
N TYR A 21 4.93 0.20 7.33
CA TYR A 21 6.34 0.58 7.45
C TYR A 21 7.20 -0.67 7.59
N HIS A 22 8.10 -0.89 6.64
CA HIS A 22 8.95 -2.08 6.54
C HIS A 22 10.26 -1.73 5.84
N ASP A 23 11.40 -2.24 6.35
CA ASP A 23 12.75 -1.94 5.83
C ASP A 23 13.04 -0.44 5.65
N ASP A 24 12.70 0.33 6.68
CA ASP A 24 12.87 1.79 6.74
C ASP A 24 12.13 2.59 5.64
N GLU A 25 11.05 2.02 5.13
CA GLU A 25 10.30 2.52 3.98
C GLU A 25 8.78 2.44 4.24
N TYR A 26 8.02 3.39 3.70
CA TYR A 26 6.56 3.30 3.65
C TYR A 26 6.10 2.64 2.35
N TRP A 27 5.27 1.62 2.49
CA TRP A 27 4.73 0.85 1.38
C TRP A 27 3.22 0.94 1.35
N LEU A 28 2.67 1.40 0.24
CA LEU A 28 1.23 1.32 -0.02
C LEU A 28 0.85 -0.13 -0.29
N VAL A 29 -0.25 -0.57 0.32
CA VAL A 29 -0.83 -1.89 0.06
C VAL A 29 -1.88 -1.74 -1.02
N ALA A 30 -1.64 -2.35 -2.17
CA ALA A 30 -2.59 -2.31 -3.28
C ALA A 30 -3.84 -3.16 -2.98
N GLU A 31 -3.62 -4.35 -2.43
CA GLU A 31 -4.67 -5.29 -2.05
C GLU A 31 -4.19 -6.18 -0.89
N TRP A 32 -5.13 -6.57 -0.03
CA TRP A 32 -4.90 -7.59 0.99
C TRP A 32 -5.50 -8.93 0.55
N LEU A 33 -4.68 -9.96 0.59
CA LEU A 33 -5.10 -11.36 0.52
C LEU A 33 -5.45 -11.81 1.94
N ASP A 34 -6.75 -11.80 2.25
CA ASP A 34 -7.25 -12.30 3.52
C ASP A 34 -7.31 -13.84 3.47
N THR A 35 -6.74 -14.50 4.47
CA THR A 35 -6.88 -15.96 4.66
C THR A 35 -7.62 -16.21 5.99
N PRO A 36 -8.96 -16.10 6.02
CA PRO A 36 -9.73 -16.13 7.27
C PRO A 36 -9.54 -17.42 8.07
N SER A 37 -9.34 -18.55 7.39
CA SER A 37 -9.10 -19.86 8.02
C SER A 37 -7.81 -19.91 8.84
N GLU A 38 -6.83 -19.06 8.52
CA GLU A 38 -5.54 -19.03 9.18
C GLU A 38 -5.33 -17.78 10.06
N GLY A 39 -6.30 -16.85 10.06
CA GLY A 39 -6.32 -15.68 10.94
C GLY A 39 -5.26 -14.62 10.58
N TRP A 40 -4.75 -14.64 9.34
CA TRP A 40 -3.80 -13.65 8.84
C TRP A 40 -4.22 -13.09 7.48
N SER A 41 -3.73 -11.88 7.19
CA SER A 41 -3.80 -11.22 5.90
C SER A 41 -2.37 -10.96 5.40
N SER A 42 -2.16 -11.05 4.09
CA SER A 42 -0.88 -10.69 3.44
C SER A 42 -1.12 -9.69 2.32
N PRO A 43 -0.18 -8.78 2.02
CA PRO A 43 -0.31 -7.90 0.86
C PRO A 43 -0.23 -8.75 -0.42
N ALA A 44 -1.09 -8.50 -1.39
CA ALA A 44 -0.93 -9.05 -2.74
C ALA A 44 0.23 -8.34 -3.47
N ARG A 45 0.31 -7.02 -3.30
CA ARG A 45 1.30 -6.14 -3.88
C ARG A 45 1.56 -4.95 -2.95
N LEU A 46 2.84 -4.61 -2.83
CA LEU A 46 3.31 -3.40 -2.17
C LEU A 46 3.89 -2.44 -3.19
N VAL A 47 3.59 -1.15 -3.03
CA VAL A 47 4.14 -0.06 -3.84
C VAL A 47 4.96 0.84 -2.93
N GLY A 48 6.27 0.90 -3.18
CA GLY A 48 7.20 1.72 -2.39
C GLY A 48 6.97 3.20 -2.62
N LEU A 49 7.08 3.99 -1.55
CA LEU A 49 6.98 5.45 -1.62
C LEU A 49 8.34 6.16 -1.79
N ARG A 50 9.43 5.40 -1.96
CA ARG A 50 10.75 5.96 -2.24
C ARG A 50 10.73 6.76 -3.54
N GLY A 51 11.11 8.02 -3.46
CA GLY A 51 11.10 8.92 -4.62
C GLY A 51 9.71 9.37 -5.07
N VAL A 52 8.62 8.91 -4.42
CA VAL A 52 7.26 9.40 -4.65
C VAL A 52 7.02 10.60 -3.74
N ASP A 53 6.55 11.72 -4.30
CA ASP A 53 6.22 12.90 -3.50
C ASP A 53 5.02 12.63 -2.57
N HIS A 54 5.30 12.56 -1.28
CA HIS A 54 4.32 12.32 -0.24
C HIS A 54 4.63 13.14 1.02
N LYS A 55 3.58 13.37 1.82
CA LYS A 55 3.66 14.08 3.10
C LYS A 55 3.18 13.18 4.22
N ILE A 56 3.92 13.17 5.32
CA ILE A 56 3.51 12.54 6.57
C ILE A 56 2.85 13.62 7.43
N LEU A 57 1.60 13.39 7.81
CA LEU A 57 0.82 14.31 8.64
C LEU A 57 1.00 13.99 10.13
N GLN A 58 0.91 15.02 10.98
CA GLN A 58 0.77 14.81 12.41
C GLN A 58 -0.71 14.52 12.72
N GLY A 59 -1.00 13.29 13.17
CA GLY A 59 -2.36 12.81 13.41
C GLY A 59 -2.51 11.33 13.00
N ASN A 60 -3.74 10.82 13.13
CA ASN A 60 -4.04 9.39 13.01
C ASN A 60 -4.66 8.97 11.66
N ASP A 61 -5.36 9.85 10.92
CA ASP A 61 -5.98 9.45 9.64
C ASP A 61 -6.32 10.64 8.71
N PRO A 62 -5.78 10.71 7.47
CA PRO A 62 -4.71 9.87 6.95
C PRO A 62 -3.36 10.24 7.58
N ARG A 63 -2.52 9.24 7.84
CA ARG A 63 -1.14 9.49 8.25
C ARG A 63 -0.30 10.01 7.08
N ILE A 64 -0.61 9.56 5.86
CA ILE A 64 0.15 9.86 4.65
C ILE A 64 -0.75 10.44 3.57
N VAL A 65 -0.27 11.46 2.87
CA VAL A 65 -0.90 11.99 1.65
C VAL A 65 0.11 11.93 0.53
N VAL A 66 -0.22 11.20 -0.53
CA VAL A 66 0.59 11.15 -1.75
C VAL A 66 0.16 12.30 -2.65
N SER A 67 1.08 13.21 -2.93
CA SER A 67 0.81 14.45 -3.67
C SER A 67 0.71 14.22 -5.18
N TYR A 68 1.33 13.15 -5.68
CA TYR A 68 1.38 12.79 -7.09
C TYR A 68 0.34 11.72 -7.43
N SER A 69 -0.22 11.77 -8.64
CA SER A 69 -1.14 10.75 -9.13
C SER A 69 -0.38 9.48 -9.52
N LEU A 70 -0.61 8.39 -8.80
CA LEU A 70 -0.04 7.10 -9.14
C LEU A 70 -0.76 6.46 -10.34
N PRO A 71 -0.02 5.77 -11.23
CA PRO A 71 -0.63 4.98 -12.29
C PRO A 71 -1.55 3.87 -11.76
N THR A 72 -2.65 3.61 -12.47
CA THR A 72 -3.63 2.58 -12.08
C THR A 72 -3.06 1.16 -12.08
N PHE A 73 -2.08 0.86 -12.94
CA PHE A 73 -1.48 -0.48 -13.02
C PHE A 73 -0.77 -0.90 -11.72
N LEU A 74 -0.35 0.05 -10.88
CA LEU A 74 0.27 -0.25 -9.58
C LEU A 74 -0.73 -0.88 -8.60
N PHE A 75 -2.04 -0.69 -8.84
CA PHE A 75 -3.11 -1.16 -7.98
C PHE A 75 -3.96 -2.28 -8.61
N ASP A 76 -3.66 -2.64 -9.87
CA ASP A 76 -4.26 -3.81 -10.53
C ASP A 76 -3.36 -5.03 -10.32
N THR A 77 -3.68 -5.82 -9.30
CA THR A 77 -2.93 -7.01 -8.88
C THR A 77 -3.13 -8.21 -9.82
N GLN A 78 -4.11 -8.16 -10.72
CA GLN A 78 -4.38 -9.24 -11.68
C GLN A 78 -3.54 -9.09 -12.95
N THR A 79 -3.16 -7.86 -13.28
CA THR A 79 -2.37 -7.55 -14.46
C THR A 79 -0.87 -7.53 -14.11
N PRO A 80 -0.01 -8.20 -14.90
CA PRO A 80 1.43 -8.06 -14.76
C PRO A 80 1.88 -6.61 -14.91
N LEU A 81 2.86 -6.20 -14.12
CA LEU A 81 3.43 -4.86 -14.25
C LEU A 81 4.05 -4.67 -15.64
N PRO A 82 4.01 -3.45 -16.19
CA PRO A 82 4.78 -3.12 -17.39
C PRO A 82 6.27 -3.45 -17.20
N GLN A 83 6.96 -3.84 -18.27
CA GLN A 83 8.39 -4.18 -18.19
C GLN A 83 9.27 -3.00 -17.73
N GLU A 84 8.86 -1.78 -18.05
CA GLU A 84 9.57 -0.55 -17.69
C GLU A 84 8.66 0.35 -16.86
N HIS A 85 9.02 0.56 -15.60
CA HIS A 85 8.41 1.56 -14.72
C HIS A 85 9.42 2.02 -13.67
N GLU A 86 9.21 3.22 -13.13
CA GLU A 86 10.10 3.84 -12.14
C GLU A 86 9.77 3.45 -10.68
N TYR A 87 8.63 2.81 -10.46
CA TYR A 87 8.13 2.49 -9.12
C TYR A 87 8.78 1.22 -8.56
N GLU A 88 9.10 1.24 -7.27
CA GLU A 88 9.45 0.02 -6.55
C GLU A 88 8.18 -0.75 -6.21
N VAL A 89 8.10 -2.00 -6.67
CA VAL A 89 6.92 -2.85 -6.46
C VAL A 89 7.36 -4.22 -5.98
N TRP A 90 6.70 -4.72 -4.95
CA TRP A 90 6.92 -6.06 -4.42
C TRP A 90 5.64 -6.87 -4.46
N ASP A 91 5.58 -7.82 -5.40
CA ASP A 91 4.48 -8.77 -5.52
C ASP A 91 4.66 -9.95 -4.55
N LEU A 92 3.56 -10.33 -3.89
CA LEU A 92 3.48 -11.43 -2.93
C LEU A 92 4.63 -11.42 -1.90
N PRO A 93 4.85 -10.29 -1.20
CA PRO A 93 5.88 -10.23 -0.17
C PRO A 93 5.61 -11.27 0.93
N PRO A 94 6.65 -11.85 1.56
CA PRO A 94 6.51 -12.81 2.65
C PRO A 94 6.09 -12.14 3.98
N ILE A 95 5.17 -11.19 3.91
CA ILE A 95 4.65 -10.41 5.03
C ILE A 95 3.26 -10.93 5.40
N ARG A 96 3.07 -11.22 6.69
CA ARG A 96 1.78 -11.68 7.24
C ARG A 96 1.42 -10.84 8.44
N ILE A 97 0.18 -10.35 8.49
CA ILE A 97 -0.35 -9.58 9.60
C ILE A 97 -1.56 -10.30 10.17
N ARG A 98 -1.64 -10.35 11.49
CA ARG A 98 -2.79 -10.91 12.19
C ARG A 98 -3.94 -9.89 12.18
N ASP A 99 -5.09 -10.32 11.68
CA ASP A 99 -6.40 -9.65 11.69
C ASP A 99 -6.40 -8.10 11.68
N LYS A 100 -6.53 -7.51 10.48
CA LYS A 100 -6.59 -6.04 10.27
C LYS A 100 -7.80 -5.34 10.91
N ARG A 101 -8.85 -6.09 11.30
CA ARG A 101 -10.14 -5.52 11.72
C ARG A 101 -10.17 -4.99 13.16
N GLY A 102 -9.11 -5.22 13.94
CA GLY A 102 -9.01 -4.74 15.32
C GLY A 102 -8.37 -3.35 15.49
N MET A 103 -7.98 -2.68 14.40
CA MET A 103 -7.21 -1.41 14.44
C MET A 103 -7.97 -0.20 13.88
N SER A 104 -9.28 -0.33 13.64
CA SER A 104 -10.18 0.75 13.20
C SER A 104 -10.72 1.59 14.35
#